data_AF-A0A5J9T0F5-F1
#
_entry.id   AF-A0A5J9T0F5-F1
#
_cell.length_a   1.000
_cell.length_b   1.000
_cell.length_c   1.000
_cell.angle_alpha   90.00
_cell.angle_beta   90.00
_cell.angle_gamma   90.00
#
_symmetry.space_group_name_H-M   'P 1'
#
loop_
_entity.id
_entity.type
_entity.pdbx_description
1 polymer ?
#
loop_
_entity_poly.entity_id
_entity_poly.type
_entity_poly.pdbx_seq_one_letter_code
_entity_poly.pdbx_strand_id
1 'polypeptide(L)'
;MDAHSSTVTDVTSASSDSDMDAHSSTATSALVPPPANETNAAAATAAPAAAGGAEVYEFEGMAFMVTEGNKIAEVLQDGSLRVLESESYFEEDTGTQEHFLDVDAEMESMLFLVSVREDQRRIVRMVRWF
;
A
#
# COMPACT_ATOMS: atom_id res chain seq x y z
N MET A 1 -56.74 14.10 23.37
CA MET A 1 -56.80 12.88 24.22
C MET A 1 -55.48 12.89 24.93
N ASP A 2 -55.49 13.56 26.07
CA ASP A 2 -54.34 13.80 26.94
C ASP A 2 -54.66 13.16 28.29
N ALA A 3 -53.59 12.82 29.01
CA ALA A 3 -53.53 12.33 30.39
C ALA A 3 -53.54 10.79 30.63
N HIS A 4 -52.36 10.27 30.94
CA HIS A 4 -52.15 9.26 31.98
C HIS A 4 -51.27 9.95 33.03
N SER A 5 -51.76 10.40 34.18
CA SER A 5 -52.25 9.68 35.37
C SER A 5 -51.15 9.01 36.20
N SER A 6 -51.08 9.50 37.44
CA SER A 6 -50.75 8.84 38.71
C SER A 6 -49.32 8.95 39.26
N THR A 7 -49.28 9.76 40.32
CA THR A 7 -48.30 9.92 41.40
C THR A 7 -48.55 8.88 42.50
N VAL A 8 -47.51 8.44 43.22
CA VAL A 8 -47.44 8.17 44.69
C VAL A 8 -46.06 7.53 45.00
N THR A 9 -45.10 8.18 45.68
CA THR A 9 -44.81 8.22 47.14
C THR A 9 -44.68 6.84 47.82
N ASP A 10 -43.73 6.51 48.71
CA ASP A 10 -42.59 7.16 49.37
C ASP A 10 -41.77 6.05 50.09
N VAL A 11 -40.63 6.42 50.67
CA VAL A 11 -39.81 5.77 51.73
C VAL A 11 -39.30 4.33 51.57
N THR A 12 -37.97 4.16 51.66
CA THR A 12 -37.30 3.83 52.95
C THR A 12 -35.78 3.82 52.86
N SER A 13 -35.18 4.71 53.64
CA SER A 13 -34.01 4.59 54.52
C SER A 13 -32.77 3.78 54.14
N ALA A 14 -31.67 4.55 54.16
CA ALA A 14 -30.41 4.28 54.86
C ALA A 14 -29.52 3.14 54.35
N SER A 15 -28.38 3.52 53.78
CA SER A 15 -27.10 2.91 54.12
C SER A 15 -25.95 3.84 53.73
N SER A 16 -25.11 4.08 54.74
CA SER A 16 -23.81 4.74 54.78
C SER A 16 -23.12 5.04 53.45
N ASP A 17 -22.90 6.33 53.21
CA ASP A 17 -21.91 6.85 52.27
C ASP A 17 -20.53 6.40 52.73
N SER A 18 -19.94 5.46 52.00
CA SER A 18 -18.52 5.10 52.15
C SER A 18 -17.82 5.65 50.94
N ASP A 19 -17.14 6.78 51.12
CA ASP A 19 -16.13 7.33 50.22
C ASP A 19 -15.15 6.21 49.82
N MET A 20 -15.24 5.80 48.55
CA MET A 20 -14.14 5.17 47.83
C MET A 20 -13.98 5.89 46.50
N ASP A 21 -13.16 6.94 46.52
CA ASP A 21 -12.42 7.40 45.35
C ASP A 21 -11.55 6.23 44.84
N ALA A 22 -12.01 5.58 43.77
CA ALA A 22 -11.20 4.70 42.94
C ALA A 22 -11.25 5.21 41.50
N HIS A 23 -10.09 5.65 41.05
CA HIS A 23 -9.80 6.39 39.83
C HIS A 23 -10.43 5.83 38.55
N SER A 24 -10.81 6.77 37.69
CA SER A 24 -11.49 6.64 36.40
C SER A 24 -10.91 5.57 35.46
N SER A 25 -11.82 4.74 34.95
CA SER A 25 -11.74 3.89 33.75
C SER A 25 -11.14 4.65 32.54
N THR A 26 -10.43 4.02 31.62
CA THR A 26 -11.08 3.31 30.51
C THR A 26 -10.08 2.35 29.85
N ALA A 27 -10.30 1.03 30.01
CA ALA A 27 -9.88 0.05 29.03
C ALA A 27 -11.14 -0.38 28.28
N THR A 28 -11.34 0.11 27.05
CA THR A 28 -12.36 -0.46 26.17
C THR A 28 -11.69 -1.57 25.36
N SER A 29 -12.18 -2.78 25.59
CA SER A 29 -11.87 -3.96 24.80
C SER A 29 -13.08 -4.20 23.91
N ALA A 30 -12.91 -4.22 22.59
CA ALA A 30 -13.81 -4.95 21.70
C ALA A 30 -13.19 -5.17 20.32
N LEU A 31 -13.01 -6.45 20.03
CA LEU A 31 -12.71 -7.10 18.77
C LEU A 31 -13.90 -6.99 17.79
N VAL A 32 -13.75 -6.32 16.63
CA VAL A 32 -14.42 -6.62 15.33
C VAL A 32 -13.64 -5.93 14.19
N PRO A 33 -13.13 -6.63 13.15
CA PRO A 33 -12.66 -5.98 11.93
C PRO A 33 -13.84 -5.70 10.96
N PRO A 34 -14.03 -4.48 10.44
CA PRO A 34 -14.92 -4.24 9.31
C PRO A 34 -14.23 -4.56 7.96
N PRO A 35 -15.02 -4.92 6.92
CA PRO A 35 -14.54 -5.51 5.67
C PRO A 35 -13.94 -4.47 4.70
N ALA A 36 -13.17 -4.99 3.74
CA ALA A 36 -12.60 -4.26 2.62
C ALA A 36 -13.63 -3.42 1.86
N ASN A 37 -13.36 -2.11 1.67
CA ASN A 37 -13.66 -1.42 0.41
C ASN A 37 -12.77 -0.18 0.23
N GLU A 38 -11.99 -0.20 -0.85
CA GLU A 38 -11.50 0.90 -1.70
C GLU A 38 -11.39 2.34 -1.12
N THR A 39 -10.15 2.86 -1.03
CA THR A 39 -9.64 4.01 -1.80
C THR A 39 -8.49 4.74 -1.05
N ASN A 40 -7.30 4.58 -1.62
CA ASN A 40 -6.16 5.51 -1.72
C ASN A 40 -5.27 5.89 -0.51
N ALA A 41 -3.97 5.72 -0.78
CA ALA A 41 -2.79 6.40 -0.28
C ALA A 41 -2.16 6.02 1.07
N ALA A 42 -0.86 5.75 0.96
CA ALA A 42 0.18 5.84 1.99
C ALA A 42 0.34 4.68 2.98
N ALA A 43 0.98 3.60 2.49
CA ALA A 43 1.99 2.88 3.28
C ALA A 43 2.85 2.03 2.34
N ALA A 44 3.84 2.66 1.68
CA ALA A 44 4.96 1.91 1.14
C ALA A 44 5.76 1.38 2.34
N THR A 45 5.38 0.19 2.79
CA THR A 45 6.09 -0.57 3.82
C THR A 45 7.53 -0.80 3.35
N ALA A 46 8.46 -0.49 4.25
CA ALA A 46 9.90 -0.59 4.08
C ALA A 46 10.34 -1.90 3.40
N ALA A 47 11.23 -1.79 2.41
CA ALA A 47 11.97 -2.93 1.87
C ALA A 47 13.46 -2.77 2.18
N PRO A 48 14.03 -3.51 3.15
CA PRO A 48 15.44 -3.81 3.15
C PRO A 48 15.64 -5.21 2.56
N ALA A 49 16.27 -5.29 1.39
CA ALA A 49 17.18 -6.36 0.97
C ALA A 49 17.39 -6.30 -0.55
N ALA A 50 18.47 -5.64 -0.97
CA ALA A 50 19.20 -6.12 -2.12
C ALA A 50 19.76 -7.50 -1.75
N ALA A 51 19.00 -8.56 -2.02
CA ALA A 51 19.43 -9.93 -1.82
C ALA A 51 18.95 -10.80 -2.99
N GLY A 52 19.89 -11.11 -3.89
CA GLY A 52 19.76 -12.18 -4.89
C GLY A 52 19.76 -11.70 -6.34
N GLY A 53 20.92 -11.34 -6.88
CA GLY A 53 21.21 -11.44 -8.32
C GLY A 53 20.38 -10.59 -9.29
N ALA A 54 19.66 -9.56 -8.81
CA ALA A 54 18.85 -8.73 -9.69
C ALA A 54 19.75 -7.82 -10.56
N GLU A 55 19.64 -7.98 -11.87
CA GLU A 55 20.42 -7.25 -12.88
C GLU A 55 19.88 -5.83 -13.03
N VAL A 56 20.78 -4.84 -12.96
CA VAL A 56 20.47 -3.44 -13.26
C VAL A 56 20.62 -3.23 -14.76
N TYR A 57 19.61 -2.63 -15.37
CA TYR A 57 19.56 -2.28 -16.78
C TYR A 57 19.60 -0.76 -16.93
N GLU A 58 20.61 -0.23 -17.61
CA GLU A 58 20.76 1.21 -17.83
C GLU A 58 20.18 1.62 -19.20
N PHE A 59 19.35 2.66 -19.22
CA PHE A 59 18.75 3.20 -20.45
C PHE A 59 18.49 4.70 -20.32
N GLU A 60 18.91 5.49 -21.32
CA GLU A 60 18.76 6.96 -21.33
C GLU A 60 19.27 7.68 -20.04
N GLY A 61 20.28 7.12 -19.38
CA GLY A 61 20.84 7.67 -18.15
C GLY A 61 20.07 7.32 -16.88
N MET A 62 19.02 6.51 -16.98
CA MET A 62 18.25 5.95 -15.88
C MET A 62 18.62 4.49 -15.66
N ALA A 63 18.48 4.01 -14.43
CA ALA A 63 18.76 2.63 -14.05
C ALA A 63 17.47 1.92 -13.63
N PHE A 64 17.24 0.73 -14.17
CA PHE A 64 16.03 -0.05 -13.94
C PHE A 64 16.36 -1.45 -13.44
N MET A 65 15.42 -2.06 -12.74
CA MET A 65 15.53 -3.43 -12.26
C MET A 65 14.16 -4.09 -12.21
N VAL A 66 14.13 -5.41 -12.39
CA VAL A 66 12.93 -6.21 -12.20
C VAL A 66 12.86 -6.63 -10.73
N THR A 67 11.74 -6.33 -10.09
CA THR A 67 11.45 -6.75 -8.72
C THR A 67 11.05 -8.24 -8.69
N GLU A 68 10.99 -8.82 -7.50
CA GLU A 68 10.56 -10.21 -7.31
C GLU A 68 9.17 -10.51 -7.92
N GLY A 69 8.27 -9.51 -7.91
CA GLY A 69 6.92 -9.61 -8.46
C GLY A 69 6.80 -9.28 -9.95
N ASN A 70 7.90 -9.34 -10.71
CA ASN A 70 7.95 -8.95 -12.14
C ASN A 70 7.48 -7.52 -12.42
N LYS A 71 7.55 -6.62 -11.43
CA LYS A 71 7.35 -5.17 -11.66
C LYS A 71 8.67 -4.50 -11.95
N ILE A 72 8.64 -3.39 -12.68
CA ILE A 72 9.82 -2.56 -12.91
C ILE A 72 10.01 -1.57 -11.77
N ALA A 73 11.25 -1.41 -11.32
CA ALA A 73 11.64 -0.35 -10.41
C ALA A 73 12.77 0.49 -11.03
N GLU A 74 12.72 1.79 -10.81
CA GLU A 74 13.84 2.70 -11.00
C GLU A 74 14.81 2.56 -9.82
N VAL A 75 16.09 2.51 -10.12
CA VAL A 75 17.18 2.55 -9.14
C VAL A 75 17.64 4.00 -9.01
N LEU A 76 17.39 4.60 -7.85
CA LEU A 76 17.77 5.96 -7.53
C LEU A 76 19.28 6.05 -7.21
N GLN A 77 19.83 7.26 -7.22
CA GLN A 77 21.27 7.49 -7.00
C GLN A 77 21.75 7.06 -5.61
N ASP A 78 20.88 7.06 -4.61
CA ASP A 78 21.16 6.57 -3.25
C ASP A 78 21.07 5.03 -3.13
N GLY A 79 20.78 4.34 -4.23
CA GLY A 79 20.54 2.90 -4.29
C GLY A 79 19.15 2.47 -3.86
N SER A 80 18.27 3.41 -3.51
CA SER A 80 16.86 3.12 -3.21
C SER A 80 16.11 2.70 -4.47
N LEU A 81 15.05 1.91 -4.30
CA LEU A 81 14.20 1.45 -5.40
C LEU A 81 12.86 2.16 -5.37
N ARG A 82 12.46 2.70 -6.52
CA ARG A 82 11.11 3.25 -6.75
C ARG A 82 10.39 2.34 -7.74
N VAL A 83 9.43 1.55 -7.26
CA VAL A 83 8.58 0.74 -8.15
C VAL A 83 7.75 1.68 -9.01
N LEU A 84 7.81 1.47 -10.33
CA LEU A 84 7.08 2.25 -11.31
C LEU A 84 5.70 1.63 -11.52
N GLU A 85 4.69 2.48 -11.68
CA GLU A 85 3.39 2.01 -12.15
C GLU A 85 3.52 1.65 -13.63
N SER A 86 2.87 0.54 -14.01
CA SER A 86 2.92 0.05 -15.37
C SER A 86 1.62 -0.65 -15.72
N GLU A 87 1.13 -0.42 -16.92
CA GLU A 87 0.24 -1.39 -17.56
C GLU A 87 1.12 -2.51 -18.13
N SER A 88 0.65 -3.76 -18.05
CA SER A 88 1.43 -4.89 -18.56
C SER A 88 0.57 -5.96 -19.20
N TYR A 89 1.14 -6.65 -20.19
CA TYR A 89 0.55 -7.83 -20.81
C TYR A 89 1.63 -8.91 -21.03
N PHE A 90 1.20 -10.17 -21.12
CA PHE A 90 2.10 -11.29 -21.38
C PHE A 90 2.06 -11.69 -22.86
N GLU A 91 3.23 -11.84 -23.47
CA GLU A 91 3.43 -12.32 -24.83
C GLU A 91 3.91 -13.78 -24.78
N GLU A 92 3.02 -14.72 -25.08
CA GLU A 92 3.27 -16.16 -24.90
C GLU A 92 4.36 -16.70 -25.83
N ASP A 93 4.42 -16.19 -27.07
CA ASP A 93 5.36 -16.67 -28.09
C ASP A 93 6.82 -16.38 -27.73
N THR A 94 7.05 -15.23 -27.11
CA THR A 94 8.37 -14.81 -26.64
C THR A 94 8.59 -15.19 -25.19
N GLY A 95 7.55 -15.52 -24.43
CA GLY A 95 7.63 -15.70 -22.97
C GLY A 95 8.12 -14.43 -22.28
N THR A 96 7.66 -13.27 -22.74
CA THR A 96 7.99 -11.98 -22.16
C THR A 96 6.75 -11.28 -21.62
N GLN A 97 6.92 -10.57 -20.51
CA GLN A 97 5.95 -9.62 -20.03
C GLN A 97 6.35 -8.22 -20.52
N GLU A 98 5.45 -7.58 -21.23
CA GLU A 98 5.64 -6.24 -21.78
C GLU A 98 5.02 -5.21 -20.82
N HIS A 99 5.78 -4.20 -20.43
CA HIS A 99 5.38 -3.13 -19.52
C HIS A 99 5.42 -1.78 -20.23
N PHE A 100 4.34 -1.01 -20.11
CA PHE A 100 4.30 0.40 -20.47
C PHE A 100 4.55 1.22 -19.21
N LEU A 101 5.64 1.98 -19.19
CA LEU A 101 6.03 2.83 -18.07
C LEU A 101 5.80 4.28 -18.45
N ASP A 102 5.03 4.99 -17.64
CA ASP A 102 4.96 6.45 -17.67
C ASP A 102 5.93 7.00 -16.62
N VAL A 103 6.95 7.70 -17.08
CA VAL A 103 8.06 8.19 -16.26
C VAL A 103 8.14 9.70 -16.38
N ASP A 104 7.76 10.39 -15.31
CA ASP A 104 7.98 11.83 -15.21
C ASP A 104 9.46 12.11 -14.92
N ALA A 105 10.21 12.52 -15.96
CA ALA A 105 11.51 13.12 -15.79
C ALA A 105 11.38 14.64 -15.56
N GLU A 106 12.42 15.26 -15.01
CA GLU A 106 12.39 16.67 -14.58
C GLU A 106 11.95 17.67 -15.67
N MET A 107 12.13 17.33 -16.95
CA MET A 107 11.82 18.20 -18.08
C MET A 107 10.85 17.59 -19.09
N GLU A 108 10.60 16.29 -19.04
CA GLU A 108 9.71 15.61 -19.97
C GLU A 108 9.10 14.35 -19.33
N SER A 109 7.81 14.12 -19.59
CA SER A 109 7.21 12.80 -19.34
C SER A 109 7.63 11.88 -20.48
N MET A 110 8.25 10.76 -20.13
CA MET A 110 8.76 9.75 -21.05
C MET A 110 7.92 8.49 -20.91
N LEU A 111 7.48 7.94 -22.05
CA LEU A 111 6.83 6.64 -22.08
C LEU A 111 7.85 5.58 -22.55
N PHE A 112 7.97 4.48 -21.82
CA PHE A 112 8.83 3.35 -22.21
C PHE A 112 8.02 2.08 -22.40
N LEU A 113 8.40 1.28 -23.41
CA LEU A 113 8.02 -0.12 -23.52
C LEU A 113 9.20 -0.99 -23.08
N VAL A 114 8.97 -1.81 -22.05
CA VAL A 114 9.98 -2.69 -21.45
C VAL A 114 9.55 -4.14 -21.58
N SER A 115 10.38 -4.96 -22.19
CA SER A 115 10.18 -6.40 -22.32
C SER A 115 10.99 -7.13 -21.24
N VAL A 116 10.31 -7.89 -20.38
CA VAL A 116 10.90 -8.68 -19.30
C VAL A 116 10.77 -10.16 -19.60
N ARG A 117 11.86 -10.93 -19.54
CA ARG A 117 11.81 -12.40 -19.53
C ARG A 117 11.29 -12.87 -18.18
N GLU A 118 10.12 -13.52 -18.17
CA GLU A 118 9.41 -13.89 -16.93
C GLU A 118 10.16 -14.95 -16.11
N ASP A 119 10.74 -15.93 -16.79
CA ASP A 119 11.50 -17.05 -16.19
C ASP A 119 12.82 -16.60 -15.55
N GLN A 120 13.43 -15.56 -16.11
CA GLN A 120 14.72 -15.01 -15.69
C GLN A 120 14.59 -13.74 -14.84
N ARG A 121 13.41 -13.12 -14.80
CA ARG A 121 13.14 -11.82 -14.18
C ARG A 121 14.15 -10.77 -14.62
N ARG A 122 14.31 -10.64 -15.94
CA ARG A 122 15.37 -9.84 -16.55
C ARG A 122 14.80 -8.96 -17.66
N ILE A 123 15.19 -7.69 -17.68
CA ILE A 123 14.91 -6.80 -18.81
C ILE A 123 15.74 -7.27 -20.01
N VAL A 124 15.05 -7.63 -21.09
CA VAL A 124 15.70 -8.09 -22.34
C VAL A 124 15.63 -7.06 -23.45
N ARG A 125 14.72 -6.08 -23.34
CA ARG A 125 14.57 -4.98 -24.27
C ARG A 125 13.91 -3.78 -23.58
N MET A 126 14.35 -2.59 -23.95
CA MET A 126 13.73 -1.34 -23.57
C MET A 126 13.77 -0.39 -24.75
N VAL A 127 12.65 0.27 -25.04
CA VAL A 127 12.55 1.29 -26.07
C VAL A 127 11.71 2.46 -25.57
N ARG A 128 12.11 3.68 -25.92
CA ARG A 128 11.28 4.88 -25.77
C ARG A 128 10.12 4.82 -26.76
N TRP A 129 8.91 5.07 -26.28
CA TRP A 129 7.69 5.10 -27.06
C TRP A 129 7.41 6.56 -27.46
N PHE A 130 7.38 6.83 -28.77
CA PHE A 130 7.31 8.17 -29.38
C PHE A 130 5.94 8.47 -29.99
#